data_AF-A0A7X0H9T5-F1
#
_entry.id   AF-A0A7X0H9T5-F1
#
_cell.length_a   1.000
_cell.length_b   1.000
_cell.length_c   1.000
_cell.angle_alpha   90.00
_cell.angle_beta   90.00
_cell.angle_gamma   90.00
#
_symmetry.space_group_name_H-M   'P 1'
#
loop_
_entity.id
_entity.type
_entity.pdbx_description
1 polymer ?
#
loop_
_entity_poly.entity_id
_entity_poly.type
_entity_poly.pdbx_seq_one_letter_code
_entity_poly.pdbx_strand_id
1 'polypeptide(L)'
;MSMVPPAWPEDNLNPGQTGPKPQPRGHKAGAPRASSTFTGPKPRLAGEGQLPDTGDGQLSRSHADGQPRLRLVGAGAIVKPDLTPTEGTAIAGTNDPRWVLAVRVSEQLQGSVLPPEKRDRLVKIGKMFGLTAFDANLIIAIVQDQARRGYAPAYCPTAGEPQLRMVPPPQKVKWMTPQRTLLIAGIIAGFIALELVVLSWVF
;
A
#
# COMPACT_ATOMS: atom_id res chain seq x y z
N MET A 1 36.47 27.91 -0.05
CA MET A 1 35.91 26.86 0.83
C MET A 1 35.48 25.69 -0.06
N SER A 2 36.41 24.78 -0.34
CA SER A 2 36.11 23.57 -1.14
C SER A 2 35.60 22.48 -0.23
N MET A 3 34.38 22.01 -0.51
CA MET A 3 33.69 20.96 0.23
C MET A 3 34.11 19.61 -0.37
N VAL A 4 34.97 18.88 0.34
CA VAL A 4 35.37 17.51 -0.02
C VAL A 4 34.22 16.56 0.36
N PRO A 5 33.68 15.76 -0.57
CA PRO A 5 32.64 14.78 -0.24
C PRO A 5 33.23 13.61 0.56
N PRO A 6 32.47 13.02 1.50
CA PRO A 6 32.92 11.87 2.29
C PRO A 6 33.01 10.62 1.41
N ALA A 7 34.17 9.97 1.46
CA ALA A 7 34.43 8.66 0.87
C ALA A 7 33.56 7.61 1.58
N TRP A 8 32.76 6.88 0.81
CA TRP A 8 32.04 5.71 1.30
C TRP A 8 33.00 4.53 1.43
N PRO A 9 32.89 3.70 2.49
CA PRO A 9 33.69 2.50 2.61
C PRO A 9 33.28 1.46 1.55
N GLU A 10 34.23 1.07 0.71
CA GLU A 10 34.12 -0.09 -0.17
C GLU A 10 34.17 -1.37 0.67
N ASP A 11 33.01 -1.85 1.10
CA ASP A 11 32.89 -3.19 1.68
C ASP A 11 33.00 -4.24 0.57
N ASN A 12 34.22 -4.76 0.42
CA ASN A 12 34.53 -6.19 0.32
C ASN A 12 33.55 -7.04 -0.52
N LEU A 13 33.67 -6.93 -1.84
CA LEU A 13 33.33 -8.03 -2.74
C LEU A 13 34.30 -9.19 -2.48
N ASN A 14 33.86 -10.14 -1.66
CA ASN A 14 34.55 -11.41 -1.41
C ASN A 14 34.33 -12.35 -2.63
N PRO A 15 35.36 -12.66 -3.45
CA PRO A 15 35.20 -13.50 -4.63
C PRO A 15 35.24 -15.02 -4.33
N GLY A 16 35.06 -15.43 -3.07
CA GLY A 16 35.35 -16.80 -2.61
C GLY A 16 34.17 -17.74 -2.33
N GLN A 17 32.91 -17.37 -2.57
CA GLN A 17 31.79 -18.30 -2.36
C GLN A 17 31.52 -19.17 -3.59
N THR A 18 32.33 -20.22 -3.75
CA THR A 18 31.95 -21.40 -4.53
C THR A 18 30.76 -22.09 -3.85
N GLY A 19 29.60 -22.07 -4.52
CA GLY A 19 28.36 -22.65 -4.00
C GLY A 19 28.46 -24.15 -3.69
N PRO A 20 27.63 -24.67 -2.77
CA PRO A 20 27.63 -26.07 -2.39
C PRO A 20 27.19 -26.99 -3.54
N LYS A 21 27.97 -28.04 -3.74
CA LYS A 21 27.76 -29.15 -4.67
C LYS A 21 26.36 -29.77 -4.46
N PRO A 22 25.56 -30.02 -5.51
CA PRO A 22 24.24 -30.63 -5.36
C PRO A 22 24.38 -32.06 -4.83
N GLN A 23 23.84 -32.31 -3.62
CA GLN A 23 23.69 -33.65 -3.07
C GLN A 23 22.51 -34.38 -3.74
N PRO A 24 22.66 -35.68 -4.07
CA PRO A 24 21.58 -36.48 -4.63
C PRO A 24 20.46 -36.69 -3.59
N ARG A 25 19.22 -36.38 -3.99
CA ARG A 25 17.99 -36.61 -3.24
C ARG A 25 17.80 -38.12 -3.00
N GLY A 26 18.17 -38.58 -1.81
CA GLY A 26 17.67 -39.83 -1.25
C GLY A 26 16.26 -39.63 -0.72
N HIS A 27 15.27 -40.24 -1.37
CA HIS A 27 13.93 -40.41 -0.80
C HIS A 27 14.03 -41.26 0.48
N LYS A 28 13.87 -40.63 1.65
CA LYS A 28 13.51 -41.33 2.87
C LYS A 28 12.06 -41.01 3.23
N ALA A 29 11.25 -42.05 3.18
CA ALA A 29 9.92 -42.11 3.77
C ALA A 29 10.00 -41.97 5.30
N GLY A 30 8.99 -41.32 5.88
CA GLY A 30 8.54 -41.56 7.26
C GLY A 30 9.20 -40.74 8.37
N ALA A 31 8.50 -39.70 8.82
CA ALA A 31 8.41 -39.38 10.25
C ALA A 31 7.14 -38.51 10.52
N PRO A 32 6.38 -38.78 11.59
CA PRO A 32 5.21 -38.00 11.97
C PRO A 32 5.62 -36.59 12.42
N ARG A 33 4.96 -35.57 11.89
CA ARG A 33 5.11 -34.16 12.32
C ARG A 33 4.70 -34.03 13.78
N ALA A 34 5.69 -33.79 14.64
CA ALA A 34 5.45 -33.30 15.99
C ALA A 34 4.75 -31.93 15.89
N SER A 35 3.51 -31.88 16.36
CA SER A 35 2.74 -30.68 16.63
C SER A 35 3.45 -29.88 17.73
N SER A 36 4.18 -28.84 17.35
CA SER A 36 4.72 -27.87 18.30
C SER A 36 3.56 -27.04 18.87
N THR A 37 3.06 -27.46 20.03
CA THR A 37 2.16 -26.67 20.86
C THR A 37 2.85 -25.36 21.23
N PHE A 38 2.43 -24.27 20.59
CA PHE A 38 2.89 -22.93 20.90
C PHE A 38 2.34 -22.52 22.28
N THR A 39 3.13 -22.73 23.33
CA THR A 39 2.91 -22.16 24.66
C THR A 39 3.37 -20.71 24.67
N GLY A 40 2.63 -19.85 23.98
CA GLY A 40 2.79 -18.40 24.12
C GLY A 40 2.33 -17.93 25.51
N PRO A 41 2.91 -16.85 26.05
CA PRO A 41 2.47 -16.27 27.31
C PRO A 41 0.99 -15.85 27.23
N LYS A 42 0.21 -16.23 28.25
CA LYS A 42 -1.21 -15.85 28.37
C LYS A 42 -1.37 -14.34 28.18
N PRO A 43 -2.34 -13.86 27.36
CA PRO A 43 -2.63 -12.44 27.26
C PRO A 43 -2.96 -11.91 28.66
N ARG A 44 -2.13 -10.99 29.13
CA ARG A 44 -2.33 -10.27 30.39
C ARG A 44 -3.57 -9.40 30.19
N LEU A 45 -4.72 -9.86 30.70
CA LEU A 45 -5.90 -9.04 30.86
C LEU A 45 -5.50 -7.82 31.69
N ALA A 46 -5.54 -6.66 31.04
CA ALA A 46 -5.27 -5.40 31.67
C ALA A 46 -6.38 -5.11 32.69
N GLY A 47 -5.97 -5.02 33.96
CA GLY A 47 -6.56 -4.20 35.01
C GLY A 47 -8.07 -4.13 35.09
N GLU A 48 -8.65 -4.92 35.99
CA GLU A 48 -9.78 -4.47 36.80
C GLU A 48 -9.36 -3.17 37.49
N GLY A 49 -9.85 -2.06 36.94
CA GLY A 49 -9.78 -0.75 37.56
C GLY A 49 -10.64 -0.76 38.81
N GLN A 50 -9.98 -0.75 39.96
CA GLN A 50 -10.52 -0.34 41.25
C GLN A 50 -11.30 0.97 41.06
N LEU A 51 -12.63 0.93 41.20
CA LEU A 51 -13.47 2.13 41.27
C LEU A 51 -13.10 2.91 42.54
N PRO A 52 -12.76 4.21 42.45
CA PRO A 52 -12.86 5.11 43.59
C PRO A 52 -14.34 5.43 43.83
N ASP A 53 -14.83 4.96 44.96
CA ASP A 53 -16.08 5.35 45.61
C ASP A 53 -16.12 6.87 45.79
N THR A 54 -16.82 7.56 44.88
CA THR A 54 -17.07 9.01 44.95
C THR A 54 -18.54 9.23 45.19
N GLY A 55 -18.89 9.33 46.47
CA GLY A 55 -19.70 10.38 47.05
C GLY A 55 -20.94 10.81 46.28
N ASP A 56 -22.09 10.41 46.84
CA ASP A 56 -23.43 10.83 46.51
C ASP A 56 -23.56 12.36 46.44
N GLY A 57 -23.79 12.87 45.24
CA GLY A 57 -24.05 14.27 44.94
C GLY A 57 -25.24 14.41 43.99
N GLN A 58 -26.43 14.16 44.53
CA GLN A 58 -27.72 14.47 43.91
C GLN A 58 -27.75 15.92 43.40
N LEU A 59 -27.78 16.11 42.07
CA LEU A 59 -28.46 17.24 41.45
C LEU A 59 -29.10 16.81 40.13
N SER A 60 -30.42 16.61 40.22
CA SER A 60 -31.38 16.60 39.13
C SER A 60 -31.05 17.58 38.02
N ARG A 61 -30.74 17.07 36.83
CA ARG A 61 -31.05 17.76 35.58
C ARG A 61 -31.84 16.82 34.68
N SER A 62 -33.13 17.10 34.59
CA SER A 62 -33.99 16.69 33.47
C SER A 62 -33.33 17.10 32.16
N HIS A 63 -32.65 16.15 31.51
CA HIS A 63 -32.33 16.25 30.10
C HIS A 63 -33.32 15.37 29.35
N ALA A 64 -34.34 16.03 28.79
CA ALA A 64 -35.30 15.45 27.89
C ALA A 64 -34.57 14.67 26.78
N ASP A 65 -34.87 13.38 26.73
CA ASP A 65 -34.87 12.43 25.61
C ASP A 65 -34.36 12.95 24.26
N GLY A 66 -33.05 13.19 24.19
CA GLY A 66 -32.30 13.28 22.95
C GLY A 66 -31.63 11.94 22.66
N GLN A 67 -32.43 10.90 22.40
CA GLN A 67 -31.92 9.59 21.97
C GLN A 67 -30.88 9.81 20.85
N PRO A 68 -29.62 9.38 21.01
CA PRO A 68 -28.61 9.51 19.97
C PRO A 68 -29.06 8.67 18.78
N ARG A 69 -29.76 9.31 17.84
CA ARG A 69 -30.13 8.69 16.58
C ARG A 69 -28.83 8.37 15.87
N LEU A 70 -28.49 7.08 15.87
CA LEU A 70 -27.61 6.46 14.88
C LEU A 70 -28.14 6.84 13.50
N ARG A 71 -27.69 7.98 12.99
CA ARG A 71 -27.97 8.43 11.64
C ARG A 71 -27.17 7.48 10.77
N LEU A 72 -27.84 6.48 10.20
CA LEU A 72 -27.28 5.57 9.22
C LEU A 72 -26.87 6.41 8.00
N VAL A 73 -25.63 6.90 8.00
CA VAL A 73 -25.03 7.62 6.89
C VAL A 73 -24.77 6.59 5.80
N GLY A 74 -25.68 6.47 4.83
CA GLY A 74 -25.40 5.75 3.59
C GLY A 74 -26.51 4.80 3.13
N ALA A 75 -27.63 5.35 2.68
CA ALA A 75 -28.46 4.69 1.66
C ALA A 75 -27.94 5.03 0.24
N GLY A 76 -26.64 5.31 0.10
CA GLY A 76 -25.98 5.40 -1.19
C GLY A 76 -25.77 3.99 -1.70
N ALA A 77 -26.16 3.74 -2.95
CA ALA A 77 -26.08 2.48 -3.67
C ALA A 77 -25.08 1.49 -3.07
N ILE A 78 -25.58 0.41 -2.47
CA ILE A 78 -24.78 -0.72 -2.04
C ILE A 78 -24.18 -1.31 -3.32
N VAL A 79 -22.99 -0.84 -3.69
CA VAL A 79 -22.11 -1.56 -4.60
C VAL A 79 -21.86 -2.87 -3.88
N LYS A 80 -22.60 -3.93 -4.24
CA LYS A 80 -22.29 -5.28 -3.78
C LYS A 80 -20.88 -5.56 -4.29
N PRO A 81 -19.85 -5.59 -3.42
CA PRO A 81 -18.56 -6.04 -3.88
C PRO A 81 -18.76 -7.48 -4.32
N ASP A 82 -18.24 -7.83 -5.50
CA ASP A 82 -18.13 -9.22 -5.89
C ASP A 82 -17.18 -9.89 -4.90
N LEU A 83 -17.74 -10.61 -3.93
CA LEU A 83 -17.02 -11.30 -2.86
C LEU A 83 -16.60 -12.70 -3.30
N THR A 84 -16.69 -13.04 -4.58
CA THR A 84 -16.08 -14.28 -5.06
C THR A 84 -14.60 -14.22 -4.69
N PRO A 85 -14.08 -15.16 -3.87
CA PRO A 85 -12.67 -15.21 -3.51
C PRO A 85 -11.90 -15.50 -4.78
N THR A 86 -11.56 -14.45 -5.51
CA THR A 86 -10.67 -14.55 -6.66
C THR A 86 -9.35 -14.95 -6.05
N GLU A 87 -8.91 -16.18 -6.31
CA GLU A 87 -7.55 -16.62 -5.96
C GLU A 87 -6.61 -15.47 -6.33
N GLY A 88 -5.98 -14.87 -5.31
CA GLY A 88 -5.32 -13.57 -5.45
C GLY A 88 -4.41 -13.59 -6.65
N THR A 89 -4.69 -12.74 -7.64
CA THR A 89 -3.93 -12.72 -8.89
C THR A 89 -2.47 -12.50 -8.54
N ALA A 90 -1.62 -13.46 -8.91
CA ALA A 90 -0.19 -13.38 -8.66
C ALA A 90 0.35 -12.02 -9.13
N ILE A 91 1.27 -11.45 -8.34
CA ILE A 91 1.95 -10.21 -8.71
C ILE A 91 2.62 -10.46 -10.05
N ALA A 92 2.23 -9.69 -11.07
CA ALA A 92 2.55 -9.98 -12.48
C ALA A 92 4.02 -9.70 -12.86
N GLY A 93 4.93 -9.66 -11.89
CA GLY A 93 6.34 -9.33 -12.04
C GLY A 93 6.72 -7.98 -11.43
N THR A 94 7.99 -7.57 -11.64
CA THR A 94 8.59 -6.35 -11.06
C THR A 94 7.87 -5.06 -11.46
N ASN A 95 7.12 -5.08 -12.56
CA ASN A 95 6.36 -3.94 -13.08
C ASN A 95 4.91 -3.86 -12.56
N ASP A 96 4.48 -4.77 -11.67
CA ASP A 96 3.15 -4.69 -11.06
C ASP A 96 3.04 -3.40 -10.23
N PRO A 97 2.03 -2.54 -10.48
CA PRO A 97 1.82 -1.31 -9.71
C PRO A 97 1.81 -1.48 -8.20
N ARG A 98 1.31 -2.62 -7.70
CA ARG A 98 1.28 -2.94 -6.27
C ARG A 98 2.69 -3.09 -5.72
N TRP A 99 3.54 -3.80 -6.47
CA TRP A 99 4.95 -4.00 -6.13
C TRP A 99 5.75 -2.71 -6.21
N VAL A 100 5.63 -1.97 -7.33
CA VAL A 100 6.33 -0.69 -7.53
C VAL A 100 5.98 0.29 -6.40
N LEU A 101 4.70 0.42 -6.06
CA LEU A 101 4.28 1.29 -4.97
C LEU A 101 4.86 0.82 -3.62
N ALA A 102 4.81 -0.48 -3.32
CA ALA A 102 5.37 -1.03 -2.08
C ALA A 102 6.86 -0.69 -1.91
N VAL A 103 7.66 -0.83 -2.98
CA VAL A 103 9.08 -0.44 -2.99
C VAL A 103 9.23 1.06 -2.71
N ARG A 104 8.44 1.92 -3.37
CA ARG A 104 8.48 3.37 -3.11
C ARG A 104 8.08 3.74 -1.68
N VAL A 105 7.14 3.00 -1.07
CA VAL A 105 6.79 3.18 0.34
C VAL A 105 7.99 2.85 1.21
N SER A 106 8.66 1.71 0.98
CA SER A 106 9.84 1.33 1.78
C SER A 106 10.99 2.31 1.69
N GLU A 107 11.23 2.92 0.52
CA GLU A 107 12.25 3.96 0.33
C GLU A 107 11.94 5.24 1.14
N GLN A 108 10.66 5.51 1.40
CA GLN A 108 10.21 6.75 2.04
C GLN A 108 9.95 6.62 3.55
N LEU A 109 9.93 5.39 4.07
CA LEU A 109 9.79 5.11 5.50
C LEU A 109 10.96 5.65 6.31
N GLN A 110 10.65 6.16 7.50
CA GLN A 110 11.63 6.56 8.51
C GLN A 110 11.43 5.64 9.72
N GLY A 111 12.16 4.52 9.72
CA GLY A 111 11.86 3.38 10.60
C GLY A 111 10.51 2.75 10.22
N SER A 112 9.56 2.73 11.15
CA SER A 112 8.19 2.23 10.92
C SER A 112 7.16 3.32 10.62
N VAL A 113 7.59 4.58 10.56
CA VAL A 113 6.69 5.74 10.44
C VAL A 113 6.81 6.34 9.03
N LEU A 114 5.67 6.70 8.44
CA LEU A 114 5.61 7.42 7.18
C LEU A 114 5.06 8.84 7.45
N PRO A 115 5.81 9.91 7.16
CA PRO A 115 5.31 11.27 7.29
C PRO A 115 4.05 11.51 6.44
N PRO A 116 3.09 12.33 6.90
CA PRO A 116 1.82 12.54 6.21
C PRO A 116 1.99 13.13 4.81
N GLU A 117 2.95 14.03 4.60
CA GLU A 117 3.22 14.66 3.30
C GLU A 117 3.72 13.63 2.28
N LYS A 118 4.57 12.69 2.73
CA LYS A 118 5.07 11.58 1.93
C LYS A 118 3.96 10.60 1.60
N ARG A 119 3.08 10.32 2.57
CA ARG A 119 1.89 9.47 2.38
C ARG A 119 0.99 10.02 1.26
N ASP A 120 0.68 11.32 1.30
CA ASP A 120 -0.15 11.94 0.27
C ASP A 120 0.48 11.87 -1.12
N ARG A 121 1.81 12.05 -1.21
CA ARG A 121 2.55 11.90 -2.47
C ARG A 121 2.51 10.46 -2.98
N LEU A 122 2.66 9.47 -2.11
CA LEU A 122 2.59 8.05 -2.46
C LEU A 122 1.19 7.64 -2.93
N VAL A 123 0.13 8.16 -2.30
CA VAL A 123 -1.24 7.93 -2.75
C VAL A 123 -1.47 8.54 -4.15
N LYS A 124 -0.93 9.74 -4.43
CA LYS A 124 -0.97 10.33 -5.78
C LYS A 124 -0.22 9.48 -6.81
N ILE A 125 0.95 8.95 -6.46
CA ILE A 125 1.71 8.04 -7.33
C ILE A 125 0.92 6.75 -7.59
N GLY A 126 0.30 6.15 -6.58
CA GLY A 126 -0.56 4.97 -6.75
C GLY A 126 -1.71 5.22 -7.73
N LYS A 127 -2.37 6.38 -7.62
CA LYS A 127 -3.41 6.79 -8.57
C LYS A 127 -2.92 6.89 -10.01
N MET A 128 -1.70 7.39 -10.23
CA MET A 128 -1.09 7.44 -11.57
C MET A 128 -0.85 6.04 -12.15
N PHE A 129 -0.66 5.03 -11.31
CA PHE A 129 -0.54 3.63 -11.72
C PHE A 129 -1.89 2.89 -11.82
N GLY A 130 -3.01 3.58 -11.70
CA GLY A 130 -4.35 2.99 -11.80
C GLY A 130 -4.84 2.30 -10.52
N LEU A 131 -4.18 2.52 -9.38
CA LEU A 131 -4.67 2.07 -8.08
C LEU A 131 -5.72 3.04 -7.52
N THR A 132 -6.72 2.54 -6.81
CA THR A 132 -7.62 3.42 -6.07
C THR A 132 -6.89 4.04 -4.87
N ALA A 133 -7.44 5.13 -4.32
CA ALA A 133 -6.91 5.70 -3.08
C ALA A 133 -6.95 4.70 -1.91
N PHE A 134 -7.94 3.81 -1.91
CA PHE A 134 -8.08 2.77 -0.90
C PHE A 134 -6.97 1.72 -1.05
N ASP A 135 -6.75 1.20 -2.26
CA ASP A 135 -5.69 0.20 -2.51
C ASP A 135 -4.30 0.74 -2.19
N ALA A 136 -4.02 1.99 -2.56
CA ALA A 136 -2.75 2.64 -2.25
C ALA A 136 -2.52 2.75 -0.73
N ASN A 137 -3.56 3.11 0.03
CA ASN A 137 -3.48 3.14 1.49
C ASN A 137 -3.32 1.74 2.09
N LEU A 138 -3.96 0.72 1.52
CA LEU A 138 -3.83 -0.67 1.95
C LEU A 138 -2.40 -1.18 1.77
N ILE A 139 -1.77 -0.89 0.63
CA ILE A 139 -0.37 -1.23 0.36
C ILE A 139 0.57 -0.52 1.36
N ILE A 140 0.34 0.77 1.63
CA ILE A 140 1.11 1.51 2.63
C ILE A 140 1.01 0.84 4.01
N ALA A 141 -0.20 0.46 4.42
CA ALA A 141 -0.43 -0.20 5.70
C ALA A 141 0.27 -1.57 5.79
N ILE A 142 0.27 -2.37 4.72
CA ILE A 142 0.98 -3.65 4.65
C ILE A 142 2.49 -3.45 4.85
N VAL A 143 3.11 -2.52 4.13
CA VAL A 143 4.55 -2.26 4.23
C VAL A 143 4.91 -1.70 5.61
N GLN A 144 4.09 -0.81 6.17
CA GLN A 144 4.27 -0.30 7.54
C GLN A 144 4.11 -1.40 8.60
N ASP A 145 3.19 -2.34 8.43
CA ASP A 145 3.02 -3.48 9.34
C ASP A 145 4.29 -4.35 9.37
N GLN A 146 4.91 -4.61 8.22
CA GLN A 146 6.20 -5.30 8.18
C GLN A 146 7.30 -4.49 8.87
N ALA A 147 7.37 -3.17 8.64
CA ALA A 147 8.35 -2.33 9.33
C ALA A 147 8.13 -2.33 10.86
N ARG A 148 6.87 -2.34 11.33
CA ARG A 148 6.52 -2.46 12.77
C ARG A 148 6.92 -3.81 13.37
N ARG A 149 6.95 -4.88 12.57
CA ARG A 149 7.45 -6.21 12.96
C ARG A 149 8.99 -6.27 13.00
N GLY A 150 9.68 -5.19 12.68
CA GLY A 150 11.14 -5.09 12.74
C GLY A 150 11.86 -5.51 11.46
N TYR A 151 11.15 -5.71 10.35
CA TYR A 151 11.82 -5.91 9.06
C TYR A 151 12.54 -4.62 8.63
N ALA A 152 13.75 -4.75 8.10
CA ALA A 152 14.46 -3.63 7.50
C ALA A 152 13.61 -3.03 6.35
N PRO A 153 13.59 -1.69 6.14
CA PRO A 153 12.76 -1.07 5.12
C PRO A 153 12.89 -1.72 3.74
N ALA A 154 14.12 -1.99 3.29
CA ALA A 154 14.39 -2.64 2.00
C ALA A 154 13.76 -4.04 1.84
N TYR A 155 13.49 -4.77 2.94
CA TYR A 155 12.89 -6.10 2.95
C TYR A 155 11.37 -6.09 3.17
N CYS A 156 10.79 -4.96 3.57
CA CYS A 156 9.36 -4.86 3.87
C CYS A 156 8.44 -5.24 2.68
N PRO A 157 8.72 -4.84 1.42
CA PRO A 157 7.90 -5.24 0.28
C PRO A 157 7.89 -6.75 0.06
N THR A 158 9.05 -7.40 0.20
CA THR A 158 9.20 -8.86 0.04
C THR A 158 8.51 -9.61 1.18
N ALA A 159 8.65 -9.16 2.42
CA ALA A 159 7.96 -9.77 3.56
C ALA A 159 6.43 -9.65 3.47
N GLY A 160 5.95 -8.53 2.91
CA GLY A 160 4.52 -8.26 2.70
C GLY A 160 3.92 -8.87 1.43
N GLU A 161 4.72 -9.55 0.60
CA GLU A 161 4.28 -10.06 -0.71
C GLU A 161 3.00 -10.91 -0.66
N PRO A 162 2.81 -11.86 0.29
CA PRO A 162 1.58 -12.65 0.36
C PRO A 162 0.33 -11.80 0.60
N GLN A 163 0.45 -10.70 1.34
CA GLN A 163 -0.65 -9.77 1.61
C GLN A 163 -0.90 -8.84 0.42
N LEU A 164 0.17 -8.43 -0.28
CA LEU A 164 0.06 -7.62 -1.50
C LEU A 164 -0.71 -8.36 -2.61
N ARG A 165 -0.63 -9.69 -2.69
CA ARG A 165 -1.41 -10.51 -3.64
C ARG A 165 -2.92 -10.44 -3.40
N MET A 166 -3.36 -10.08 -2.19
CA MET A 166 -4.77 -9.92 -1.84
C MET A 166 -5.32 -8.54 -2.23
N VAL A 167 -4.44 -7.58 -2.51
CA VAL A 167 -4.85 -6.26 -2.99
C VAL A 167 -5.35 -6.41 -4.42
N PRO A 168 -6.54 -5.90 -4.79
CA PRO A 168 -7.06 -6.02 -6.15
C PRO A 168 -6.04 -5.52 -7.19
N PRO A 169 -5.94 -6.17 -8.36
CA PRO A 169 -5.11 -5.66 -9.42
C PRO A 169 -5.59 -4.26 -9.83
N PRO A 170 -4.68 -3.38 -10.30
CA PRO A 170 -5.04 -2.04 -10.73
C PRO A 170 -6.14 -2.13 -11.78
N GLN A 171 -7.18 -1.30 -11.62
CA GLN A 171 -8.17 -1.18 -12.67
C GLN A 171 -7.43 -0.68 -13.90
N LYS A 172 -7.56 -1.40 -15.02
CA LYS A 172 -7.07 -0.91 -16.31
C LYS A 172 -7.73 0.44 -16.51
N VAL A 173 -6.99 1.51 -16.27
CA VAL A 173 -7.45 2.87 -16.55
C VAL A 173 -7.96 2.79 -17.96
N LYS A 174 -9.27 3.02 -18.11
CA LYS A 174 -9.94 2.97 -19.40
C LYS A 174 -9.30 4.10 -20.20
N TRP A 175 -8.23 3.77 -20.91
CA TRP A 175 -7.44 4.71 -21.67
C TRP A 175 -8.44 5.51 -22.47
N MET A 176 -8.31 6.83 -22.32
CA MET A 176 -9.23 7.83 -22.84
C MET A 176 -9.76 7.35 -24.18
N THR A 177 -11.09 7.24 -24.33
CA THR A 177 -11.68 6.69 -25.55
C THR A 177 -11.01 7.33 -26.75
N PRO A 178 -10.59 6.56 -27.77
CA PRO A 178 -9.78 7.09 -28.88
C PRO A 178 -10.44 8.31 -29.54
N GLN A 179 -11.76 8.41 -29.44
CA GLN A 179 -12.56 9.56 -29.82
C GLN A 179 -12.14 10.88 -29.15
N ARG A 180 -11.83 10.90 -27.85
CA ARG A 180 -11.34 12.13 -27.18
C ARG A 180 -9.96 12.52 -27.69
N THR A 181 -9.09 11.54 -27.91
CA THR A 181 -7.75 11.80 -28.48
C THR A 181 -7.86 12.35 -29.90
N LEU A 182 -8.76 11.80 -30.72
CA LEU A 182 -9.05 12.30 -32.07
C LEU A 182 -9.64 13.72 -32.06
N LEU A 183 -10.53 14.02 -31.10
CA LEU A 183 -11.14 15.34 -30.96
C LEU A 183 -10.08 16.39 -30.59
N ILE A 184 -9.22 16.09 -29.62
CA ILE A 184 -8.12 16.99 -29.24
C ILE A 184 -7.14 17.17 -30.41
N ALA A 185 -6.75 16.10 -31.09
CA ALA A 185 -5.88 16.17 -32.25
C ALA A 185 -6.50 17.01 -33.38
N GLY A 186 -7.81 16.86 -33.61
CA GLY A 186 -8.57 17.65 -34.58
C GLY A 186 -8.61 19.15 -34.25
N ILE A 187 -8.79 19.50 -32.97
CA ILE A 187 -8.72 20.91 -32.53
C ILE A 187 -7.33 21.49 -32.80
N ILE A 188 -6.27 20.78 -32.42
CA ILE A 188 -4.89 21.22 -32.64
C ILE A 188 -4.60 21.39 -34.14
N ALA A 189 -4.98 20.40 -34.95
CA ALA A 189 -4.82 20.46 -36.41
C ALA A 189 -5.61 21.63 -37.03
N GLY A 190 -6.81 21.92 -36.51
CA GLY A 190 -7.62 23.06 -36.95
C GLY A 190 -6.97 24.41 -36.65
N PHE A 191 -6.39 24.59 -35.46
CA PHE A 191 -5.63 25.80 -35.11
C PHE A 191 -4.43 25.99 -36.04
N ILE A 192 -3.66 24.92 -36.27
CA ILE A 192 -2.50 24.96 -37.17
C ILE A 192 -2.93 25.32 -38.60
N ALA A 193 -4.00 24.70 -39.12
CA ALA A 193 -4.51 25.01 -40.45
C ALA A 193 -5.01 26.46 -40.56
N LEU A 194 -5.68 26.97 -39.53
CA LEU A 194 -6.13 28.36 -39.48
C LEU A 194 -4.96 29.33 -39.52
N GLU A 195 -3.91 29.10 -38.73
CA GLU A 195 -2.69 29.92 -38.73
C GLU A 195 -2.04 29.95 -40.12
N LEU A 196 -1.95 28.80 -40.80
CA LEU A 196 -1.38 28.72 -42.15
C LEU A 196 -2.20 29.50 -43.18
N VAL A 197 -3.54 29.47 -43.07
CA VAL A 197 -4.43 30.26 -43.94
C VAL A 197 -4.23 31.76 -43.72
N VAL A 198 -4.14 32.20 -42.47
CA VAL A 198 -3.89 33.61 -42.14
C VAL A 198 -2.54 34.07 -42.66
N LEU A 199 -1.48 33.27 -42.49
CA LEU A 199 -0.15 33.57 -43.03
C LEU A 199 -0.18 33.68 -44.56
N SER A 200 -0.88 32.77 -45.24
CA SER A 200 -1.03 32.81 -46.71
C SER A 200 -1.84 34.00 -47.22
N TRP A 201 -2.62 34.66 -46.37
CA TRP A 201 -3.41 35.84 -46.74
C TRP A 201 -2.65 37.15 -46.51
N VAL A 202 -1.69 37.13 -45.59
CA VAL A 202 -0.88 38.30 -45.21
C VAL A 202 0.36 38.46 -46.10
N PHE A 203 0.95 37.35 -46.56
CA PHE A 203 2.15 37.31 -47.39
C PHE A 203 1.81 36.96 -48.84
#